data_AF-A0A6N7IW50-F1
#
_entry.id   AF-A0A6N7IW50-F1
#
_cell.length_a   1.000
_cell.length_b   1.000
_cell.length_c   1.000
_cell.angle_alpha   90.00
_cell.angle_beta   90.00
_cell.angle_gamma   90.00
#
_symmetry.space_group_name_H-M   'P 1'
#
loop_
_entity.id
_entity.type
_entity.pdbx_description
1 polymer ?
#
loop_
_entity_poly.entity_id
_entity_poly.type
_entity_poly.pdbx_seq_one_letter_code
_entity_poly.pdbx_strand_id
1 'polypeptide(L)'
;MPTKSNNTGGRGGRRPGAGRKKSPVREKYENGNPGGRDLTVLDIPDVEGEEMPTPHDFLSAKQHDGTTLEAGEIYRETWEWLDKIGVAKAVSPQLLERYAMCSARWIQCEDMTTRLGYLSKHPTTGKPIPSPFINIGINYMNQASRLWNEIFQIVKENCATEYSGLNPQDDVMERLLRARKGM
;
A
#
# COMPACT_ATOMS: atom_id res chain seq x y z
N MET A 1 -18.25 30.82 -27.78
CA MET A 1 -17.28 29.82 -28.26
C MET A 1 -16.48 29.29 -27.07
N PRO A 2 -16.74 28.08 -26.57
CA PRO A 2 -15.94 27.50 -25.49
C PRO A 2 -14.67 26.88 -26.06
N THR A 3 -13.51 27.43 -25.70
CA THR A 3 -12.20 26.90 -26.07
C THR A 3 -11.91 25.64 -25.25
N LYS A 4 -11.96 24.48 -25.90
CA LYS A 4 -11.56 23.20 -25.34
C LYS A 4 -10.08 23.27 -24.94
N SER A 5 -9.78 23.14 -23.65
CA SER A 5 -8.41 22.88 -23.19
C SER A 5 -8.05 21.44 -23.55
N ASN A 6 -7.27 21.24 -24.62
CA ASN A 6 -6.71 19.95 -25.02
C ASN A 6 -5.53 19.57 -24.12
N ASN A 7 -5.78 19.25 -22.84
CA ASN A 7 -4.77 18.63 -22.00
C ASN A 7 -4.97 17.11 -21.94
N THR A 8 -4.62 16.43 -23.03
CA THR A 8 -4.64 14.95 -23.16
C THR A 8 -3.32 14.32 -22.67
N GLY A 9 -2.43 15.07 -22.01
CA GLY A 9 -1.26 14.53 -21.36
C GLY A 9 -1.39 14.71 -19.86
N GLY A 10 -1.63 13.64 -19.10
CA GLY A 10 -1.77 13.61 -17.63
C GLY A 10 -0.52 14.03 -16.83
N ARG A 11 0.19 15.06 -17.28
CA ARG A 11 1.26 15.75 -16.56
C ARG A 11 0.72 17.09 -16.12
N GLY A 12 -0.04 17.07 -15.02
CA GLY A 12 -0.40 18.30 -14.32
C GLY A 12 0.88 19.02 -13.89
N GLY A 13 1.23 20.10 -14.60
CA GLY A 13 2.36 20.95 -14.23
C GLY A 13 2.18 21.56 -12.85
N ARG A 14 3.28 22.07 -12.29
CA ARG A 14 3.33 22.72 -10.96
C ARG A 14 2.23 23.79 -10.87
N ARG A 15 1.19 23.53 -10.08
CA ARG A 15 0.12 24.50 -9.83
C ARG A 15 0.72 25.71 -9.09
N PRO A 16 0.36 26.95 -9.44
CA PRO A 16 0.71 28.11 -8.62
C PRO A 16 0.23 27.88 -7.18
N GLY A 17 1.15 27.96 -6.20
CA GLY A 17 0.87 27.66 -4.78
C GLY A 17 1.11 26.21 -4.34
N ALA A 18 1.34 25.27 -5.26
CA ALA A 18 1.86 23.95 -4.89
C ALA A 18 3.34 24.10 -4.53
N GLY A 19 3.63 24.13 -3.23
CA GLY A 19 4.99 24.17 -2.70
C GLY A 19 5.86 23.03 -3.27
N ARG A 20 7.18 23.16 -3.12
CA ARG A 20 8.13 22.11 -3.53
C ARG A 20 7.77 20.83 -2.78
N LYS A 21 7.73 19.70 -3.50
CA LYS A 21 7.61 18.37 -2.88
C LYS A 21 8.71 18.24 -1.82
N LYS A 22 8.35 17.83 -0.59
CA LYS A 22 9.31 17.70 0.51
C LYS A 22 10.47 16.80 0.05
N SER A 23 11.69 17.29 0.20
CA SER A 23 12.88 16.46 0.00
C SER A 23 13.04 15.48 1.18
N PRO A 24 13.49 14.25 0.92
CA PRO A 24 13.87 13.27 1.95
C PRO A 24 14.83 13.86 2.99
N VAL A 25 14.82 13.31 4.21
CA VAL A 25 15.71 13.77 5.30
C VAL A 25 17.18 13.60 4.93
N ARG A 26 17.55 12.52 4.24
CA ARG A 26 18.91 12.33 3.71
C ARG A 26 19.33 13.42 2.73
N GLU A 27 18.50 13.76 1.74
CA GLU A 27 18.82 14.87 0.82
C GLU A 27 18.96 16.21 1.55
N LYS A 28 18.24 16.41 2.67
CA LYS A 28 18.42 17.59 3.51
C LYS A 28 19.71 17.52 4.32
N TYR A 29 20.09 16.33 4.80
CA TYR A 29 21.35 16.10 5.52
C TYR A 29 22.56 16.31 4.60
N GLU A 30 22.57 15.70 3.41
CA GLU A 30 23.64 15.82 2.41
C GLU A 30 23.79 17.26 1.87
N ASN A 31 22.68 18.01 1.74
CA ASN A 31 22.72 19.43 1.35
C ASN A 31 22.99 20.40 2.52
N GLY A 32 23.34 19.90 3.72
CA GLY A 32 23.69 20.77 4.86
C GLY A 32 22.50 21.54 5.45
N ASN A 33 21.29 20.99 5.36
CA ASN A 33 20.04 21.57 5.84
C ASN A 33 19.76 23.02 5.35
N PRO A 34 19.53 23.22 4.04
CA PRO A 34 19.34 24.56 3.46
C PRO A 34 18.07 25.27 3.97
N GLY A 35 17.18 24.55 4.67
CA GLY A 35 15.95 25.08 5.23
C GLY A 35 16.05 25.52 6.70
N GLY A 36 17.19 25.27 7.37
CA GLY A 36 17.45 25.71 8.75
C GLY A 36 16.49 25.21 9.84
N ARG A 37 15.56 24.32 9.50
CA ARG A 37 14.67 23.67 10.47
C ARG A 37 15.40 22.47 11.05
N ASP A 38 15.35 22.32 12.37
CA ASP A 38 15.92 21.14 13.02
C ASP A 38 15.31 19.88 12.39
N LEU A 39 16.18 19.08 11.78
CA LEU A 39 15.81 17.78 11.26
C LEU A 39 15.57 16.91 12.48
N THR A 40 14.32 16.55 12.74
CA THR A 40 13.99 15.51 13.73
C THR A 40 14.40 14.16 13.15
N VAL A 41 15.71 13.93 13.08
CA VAL A 41 16.26 12.58 13.11
C VAL A 41 16.02 12.14 14.53
N LEU A 42 14.96 11.35 14.76
CA LEU A 42 14.91 10.58 15.99
C LEU A 42 16.17 9.72 15.95
N ASP A 43 17.10 9.95 16.88
CA ASP A 43 18.18 9.01 17.15
C ASP A 43 17.48 7.67 17.36
N ILE A 44 17.53 6.81 16.34
CA ILE A 44 17.09 5.43 16.45
C ILE A 44 18.17 4.84 17.36
N PRO A 45 17.92 4.63 18.66
CA PRO A 45 18.88 3.94 19.50
C PRO A 45 19.11 2.57 18.87
N ASP A 46 20.19 1.85 19.18
CA ASP A 46 20.22 0.41 18.93
C ASP A 46 18.97 -0.20 19.59
N VAL A 47 17.92 -0.49 18.81
CA VAL A 47 16.62 -0.88 19.37
C VAL A 47 16.61 -2.40 19.46
N GLU A 48 16.56 -2.90 20.69
CA GLU A 48 16.04 -4.24 20.97
C GLU A 48 14.69 -4.39 20.25
N GLY A 49 14.58 -5.39 19.38
CA GLY A 49 13.34 -5.68 18.64
C GLY A 49 12.17 -5.77 19.61
N GLU A 50 11.18 -4.92 19.44
CA GLU A 50 10.02 -4.85 20.34
C GLU A 50 8.98 -5.87 19.90
N GLU A 51 8.19 -6.42 20.82
CA GLU A 51 7.18 -7.43 20.46
C GLU A 51 6.12 -6.83 19.51
N MET A 52 5.85 -7.54 18.41
CA MET A 52 4.85 -7.17 17.41
C MET A 52 3.51 -6.87 18.09
N PRO A 53 2.86 -5.71 17.81
CA PRO A 53 1.52 -5.44 18.30
C PRO A 53 0.60 -6.58 17.87
N THR A 54 -0.15 -7.14 18.82
CA THR A 54 -1.06 -8.25 18.51
C THR A 54 -2.03 -7.82 17.40
N PRO A 55 -2.01 -8.47 16.23
CA PRO A 55 -2.93 -8.15 15.15
C PRO A 55 -4.36 -8.31 15.65
N HIS A 56 -5.25 -7.37 15.35
CA HIS A 56 -6.64 -7.53 15.75
C HIS A 56 -7.27 -8.78 15.13
N ASP A 57 -8.14 -9.45 15.89
CA ASP A 57 -8.78 -10.73 15.54
C ASP A 57 -9.47 -10.72 14.16
N PHE A 58 -9.94 -9.55 13.71
CA PHE A 58 -10.62 -9.42 12.41
C PHE A 58 -9.69 -9.69 11.20
N LEU A 59 -8.36 -9.60 11.37
CA LEU A 59 -7.38 -9.88 10.32
C LEU A 59 -7.21 -11.37 10.05
N SER A 60 -7.58 -12.22 11.02
CA SER A 60 -7.54 -13.69 10.91
C SER A 60 -8.94 -14.31 10.81
N ALA A 61 -9.98 -13.47 10.67
CA ALA A 61 -11.36 -13.92 10.63
C ALA A 61 -11.62 -14.92 9.49
N LYS A 62 -12.29 -16.03 9.84
CA LYS A 62 -12.76 -17.01 8.85
C LYS A 62 -13.87 -16.40 8.01
N GLN A 63 -13.74 -16.57 6.70
CA GLN A 63 -14.75 -16.14 5.75
C GLN A 63 -15.92 -17.13 5.72
N HIS A 64 -17.04 -16.71 5.12
CA HIS A 64 -18.21 -17.59 4.91
C HIS A 64 -17.85 -18.87 4.13
N ASP A 65 -16.83 -18.79 3.27
CA ASP A 65 -16.32 -19.92 2.48
C ASP A 65 -15.39 -20.86 3.28
N GLY A 66 -15.20 -20.62 4.58
CA GLY A 66 -14.32 -21.40 5.46
C GLY A 66 -12.83 -21.09 5.31
N THR A 67 -12.44 -20.33 4.28
CA THR A 67 -11.07 -19.86 4.06
C THR A 67 -10.68 -18.76 5.05
N THR A 68 -9.42 -18.74 5.46
CA THR A 68 -8.83 -17.68 6.29
C THR A 68 -8.36 -16.54 5.41
N LEU A 69 -8.63 -15.30 5.83
CA LEU A 69 -8.11 -14.12 5.14
C LEU A 69 -6.58 -14.05 5.32
N GLU A 70 -5.82 -13.89 4.23
CA GLU A 70 -4.35 -13.77 4.25
C GLU A 70 -3.84 -12.46 4.89
N ALA A 71 -4.71 -11.59 5.42
CA ALA A 71 -4.32 -10.30 5.96
C ALA A 71 -3.39 -10.43 7.19
N GLY A 72 -3.57 -11.46 8.02
CA GLY A 72 -2.69 -11.69 9.17
C GLY A 72 -1.24 -11.97 8.78
N GLU A 73 -1.00 -12.64 7.65
CA GLU A 73 0.35 -12.89 7.14
C GLU A 73 0.97 -11.62 6.56
N ILE A 74 0.21 -10.89 5.74
CA ILE A 74 0.67 -9.62 5.15
C ILE A 74 1.03 -8.61 6.25
N TYR A 75 0.24 -8.55 7.33
CA TYR A 75 0.54 -7.72 8.49
C TYR A 75 1.89 -8.09 9.13
N ARG A 76 2.14 -9.37 9.34
CA ARG A 76 3.39 -9.85 9.96
C ARG A 76 4.60 -9.57 9.08
N GLU A 77 4.52 -9.90 7.79
CA GLU A 77 5.61 -9.67 6.82
C GLU A 77 5.94 -8.18 6.71
N THR A 78 4.92 -7.33 6.65
CA THR A 78 5.11 -5.87 6.58
C THR A 78 5.68 -5.31 7.88
N TRP A 79 5.26 -5.82 9.04
CA TRP A 79 5.80 -5.41 10.34
C TRP A 79 7.26 -5.84 10.52
N GLU A 80 7.60 -7.09 10.21
CA GLU A 80 8.98 -7.60 10.26
C GLU A 80 9.91 -6.80 9.33
N TRP A 81 9.41 -6.37 8.17
CA TRP A 81 10.15 -5.50 7.27
C TRP A 81 10.38 -4.11 7.88
N LEU A 82 9.38 -3.52 8.53
CA LEU A 82 9.51 -2.23 9.23
C LEU A 82 10.45 -2.31 10.42
N ASP A 83 10.47 -3.43 11.15
CA ASP A 83 11.34 -3.69 12.29
C ASP A 83 12.81 -3.83 11.88
N LYS A 84 13.09 -4.61 10.81
CA LYS A 84 14.44 -4.69 10.20
C LYS A 84 15.00 -3.34 9.76
N ILE A 85 14.12 -2.41 9.43
CA ILE A 85 14.47 -1.06 8.98
C ILE A 85 14.57 -0.09 10.17
N GLY A 86 14.12 -0.48 11.36
CA GLY A 86 14.13 0.34 12.58
C GLY A 86 13.05 1.42 12.61
N VAL A 87 12.03 1.35 11.74
CA VAL A 87 10.96 2.37 11.61
C VAL A 87 9.61 1.87 12.11
N ALA A 88 9.55 0.64 12.65
CA ALA A 88 8.32 0.06 13.20
C ALA A 88 7.59 1.00 14.18
N LYS A 89 8.32 1.73 15.03
CA LYS A 89 7.75 2.69 16.02
C LYS A 89 7.08 3.92 15.40
N ALA A 90 7.49 4.32 14.19
CA ALA A 90 6.95 5.51 13.53
C ALA A 90 5.67 5.22 12.75
N VAL A 91 5.39 3.95 12.44
CA VAL A 91 4.20 3.54 11.69
C VAL A 91 3.07 3.21 12.64
N SER A 92 1.92 3.85 12.46
CA SER A 92 0.73 3.54 13.24
C SER A 92 0.25 2.10 12.97
N PRO A 93 0.01 1.28 14.00
CA PRO A 93 -0.53 -0.07 13.83
C PRO A 93 -1.80 -0.09 12.98
N GLN A 94 -2.70 0.90 13.18
CA GLN A 94 -3.94 1.01 12.41
C GLN A 94 -3.71 1.22 10.90
N LEU A 95 -2.61 1.88 10.52
CA LEU A 95 -2.26 2.09 9.12
C LEU A 95 -1.83 0.75 8.49
N LEU A 96 -1.06 -0.04 9.23
CA LEU A 96 -0.59 -1.35 8.81
C LEU A 96 -1.73 -2.36 8.67
N GLU A 97 -2.66 -2.39 9.63
CA GLU A 97 -3.84 -3.26 9.58
C GLU A 97 -4.75 -2.95 8.39
N ARG A 98 -4.97 -1.65 8.12
CA ARG A 98 -5.74 -1.21 6.94
C ARG A 98 -5.06 -1.62 5.64
N TYR A 99 -3.74 -1.48 5.58
CA TYR A 99 -2.98 -1.93 4.41
C TYR A 99 -3.12 -3.44 4.21
N ALA A 100 -2.87 -4.23 5.24
CA ALA A 100 -2.97 -5.68 5.20
C ALA A 100 -4.37 -6.17 4.78
N MET A 101 -5.42 -5.56 5.33
CA MET A 101 -6.81 -5.86 4.97
C MET A 101 -7.10 -5.53 3.49
N CYS A 102 -6.73 -4.34 3.03
CA CYS A 102 -6.94 -3.92 1.64
C CYS A 102 -6.19 -4.83 0.66
N SER A 103 -4.94 -5.19 0.97
CA SER A 103 -4.13 -6.08 0.15
C SER A 103 -4.72 -7.49 0.06
N ALA A 104 -5.15 -8.07 1.20
CA ALA A 104 -5.80 -9.38 1.20
C ALA A 104 -7.13 -9.38 0.42
N ARG A 105 -7.93 -8.31 0.54
CA ARG A 105 -9.18 -8.15 -0.22
C ARG A 105 -8.94 -7.99 -1.70
N TRP A 106 -7.85 -7.33 -2.10
CA TRP A 106 -7.47 -7.23 -3.50
C TRP A 106 -7.12 -8.60 -4.07
N ILE A 107 -6.28 -9.38 -3.40
CA ILE A 107 -5.93 -10.76 -3.80
C ILE A 107 -7.19 -11.62 -3.97
N GLN A 108 -8.11 -11.54 -3.01
CA GLN A 108 -9.39 -12.26 -3.09
C GLN A 108 -10.22 -11.85 -4.32
N CYS A 109 -10.28 -10.56 -4.65
CA CYS A 109 -11.04 -10.10 -5.82
C CYS A 109 -10.42 -10.61 -7.12
N GLU A 110 -9.09 -10.73 -7.19
CA GLU A 110 -8.38 -11.27 -8.35
C GLU A 110 -8.60 -12.79 -8.51
N ASP A 111 -8.54 -13.55 -7.41
CA ASP A 111 -8.87 -14.99 -7.42
C ASP A 111 -10.33 -15.22 -7.85
N MET A 112 -11.28 -14.45 -7.30
CA MET A 112 -12.69 -14.53 -7.69
C MET A 112 -12.92 -14.14 -9.16
N THR A 113 -12.20 -13.14 -9.66
CA THR A 113 -12.26 -12.75 -11.08
C THR A 113 -11.70 -13.86 -11.99
N THR A 114 -10.67 -14.57 -11.52
CA THR A 114 -10.08 -15.70 -12.25
C THR A 114 -11.05 -16.90 -12.30
N ARG A 115 -11.72 -17.21 -11.19
CA ARG A 115 -12.69 -18.32 -11.11
C ARG A 115 -14.00 -18.06 -11.86
N LEU A 116 -14.55 -16.85 -11.75
CA LEU A 116 -15.86 -16.51 -12.31
C LEU A 116 -15.79 -15.86 -13.70
N GLY A 117 -14.60 -15.44 -14.12
CA GLY A 117 -14.38 -14.74 -15.37
C GLY A 117 -14.81 -13.27 -15.33
N TYR A 118 -14.55 -12.58 -16.44
CA TYR A 118 -14.73 -11.13 -16.55
C TYR A 118 -16.17 -10.68 -16.80
N LEU A 119 -17.07 -11.60 -17.16
CA LEU A 119 -18.44 -11.30 -17.56
C LEU A 119 -19.42 -12.01 -16.62
N SER A 120 -20.34 -11.23 -16.05
CA SER A 120 -21.43 -11.70 -15.20
C SER A 120 -22.79 -11.33 -15.82
N LYS A 121 -23.87 -11.81 -15.21
CA LYS A 121 -25.25 -11.51 -15.62
C LYS A 121 -25.89 -10.54 -14.63
N HIS A 122 -26.61 -9.54 -15.13
CA HIS A 122 -27.39 -8.66 -14.26
C HIS A 122 -28.48 -9.46 -13.53
N PRO A 123 -28.62 -9.32 -12.20
CA PRO A 123 -29.54 -10.13 -11.41
C PRO A 123 -31.01 -9.97 -11.80
N THR A 124 -31.43 -8.81 -12.33
CA THR A 124 -32.83 -8.56 -12.69
C THR A 124 -33.12 -8.51 -14.19
N THR A 125 -32.12 -8.31 -15.05
CA THR A 125 -32.34 -8.15 -16.50
C THR A 125 -31.69 -9.25 -17.35
N GLY A 126 -30.83 -10.08 -16.75
CA GLY A 126 -30.13 -11.17 -17.44
C GLY A 126 -29.11 -10.72 -18.50
N LYS A 127 -28.96 -9.41 -18.72
CA LYS A 127 -28.00 -8.86 -19.68
C LYS A 127 -26.55 -9.05 -19.21
N PRO A 128 -25.59 -9.22 -20.12
CA PRO A 128 -24.17 -9.29 -19.77
C PRO A 128 -23.67 -7.98 -19.16
N ILE A 129 -22.94 -8.07 -18.05
CA ILE A 129 -22.33 -6.95 -17.32
C ILE A 129 -20.91 -7.35 -16.90
N PRO A 130 -19.93 -6.43 -16.81
CA PRO A 130 -18.63 -6.74 -16.22
C PRO A 130 -18.77 -7.33 -14.82
N SER A 131 -17.90 -8.28 -14.49
CA SER A 131 -17.89 -8.92 -13.16
C SER A 131 -17.78 -7.85 -12.05
N PRO A 132 -18.63 -7.90 -11.01
CA PRO A 132 -18.60 -6.92 -9.92
C PRO A 132 -17.26 -6.92 -9.17
N PHE A 133 -16.55 -8.06 -9.17
CA PHE A 133 -15.25 -8.21 -8.54
C PHE A 133 -14.15 -7.39 -9.21
N ILE A 134 -14.30 -7.03 -10.49
CA ILE A 134 -13.32 -6.18 -11.20
C ILE A 134 -13.32 -4.77 -10.61
N ASN A 135 -14.50 -4.16 -10.49
CA ASN A 135 -14.61 -2.80 -9.94
C ASN A 135 -14.22 -2.75 -8.45
N ILE A 136 -14.58 -3.78 -7.69
CA ILE A 136 -14.21 -3.88 -6.27
C ILE A 136 -12.68 -4.08 -6.13
N GLY A 137 -12.08 -4.93 -6.97
CA GLY A 137 -10.64 -5.17 -7.00
C GLY A 137 -9.85 -3.89 -7.29
N ILE A 138 -10.26 -3.11 -8.29
CA ILE A 138 -9.63 -1.81 -8.61
C ILE A 138 -9.68 -0.85 -7.40
N ASN A 139 -10.81 -0.82 -6.68
CA ASN A 139 -10.95 0.04 -5.49
C ASN A 139 -9.97 -0.37 -4.37
N TYR A 140 -9.85 -1.67 -4.09
CA TYR A 140 -8.91 -2.15 -3.07
C TYR A 140 -7.45 -2.02 -3.51
N MET A 141 -7.13 -2.24 -4.78
CA MET A 141 -5.80 -1.98 -5.34
C MET A 141 -5.37 -0.52 -5.12
N ASN A 142 -6.25 0.43 -5.43
CA ASN A 142 -5.98 1.86 -5.25
C ASN A 142 -5.81 2.22 -3.77
N GLN A 143 -6.63 1.64 -2.89
CA GLN A 143 -6.51 1.85 -1.44
C GLN A 143 -5.22 1.27 -0.88
N ALA A 144 -4.87 0.02 -1.24
CA ALA A 144 -3.62 -0.63 -0.85
C ALA A 144 -2.41 0.18 -1.34
N SER A 145 -2.42 0.64 -2.59
CA SER A 145 -1.35 1.49 -3.14
C SER A 145 -1.22 2.83 -2.42
N ARG A 146 -2.34 3.46 -2.03
CA ARG A 146 -2.33 4.71 -1.27
C ARG A 146 -1.77 4.52 0.13
N LEU A 147 -2.24 3.49 0.85
CA LEU A 147 -1.80 3.17 2.20
C LEU A 147 -0.32 2.79 2.21
N TRP A 148 0.13 2.02 1.21
CA TRP A 148 1.54 1.70 1.03
C TRP A 148 2.38 2.96 0.80
N ASN A 149 1.94 3.86 -0.08
CA ASN A 149 2.66 5.12 -0.30
C ASN A 149 2.79 5.94 0.99
N GLU A 150 1.76 5.94 1.85
CA GLU A 150 1.81 6.60 3.16
C GLU A 150 2.84 5.95 4.08
N ILE A 151 2.82 4.61 4.22
CA ILE A 151 3.81 3.84 4.98
C ILE A 151 5.22 4.12 4.45
N PHE A 152 5.41 4.08 3.14
CA PHE A 152 6.71 4.30 2.51
C PHE A 152 7.20 5.75 2.61
N GLN A 153 6.29 6.74 2.65
CA GLN A 153 6.69 8.11 2.99
C GLN A 153 7.19 8.20 4.44
N ILE A 154 6.52 7.56 5.40
CA ILE A 154 6.98 7.51 6.79
C ILE A 154 8.39 6.87 6.86
N VAL A 155 8.61 5.78 6.13
CA VAL A 155 9.94 5.16 6.04
C VAL A 155 10.97 6.13 5.46
N LYS A 156 10.67 6.83 4.37
CA LYS A 156 11.58 7.82 3.76
C LYS A 156 11.86 9.05 4.61
N GLU A 157 10.89 9.47 5.42
CA GLU A 157 11.06 10.61 6.32
C GLU A 157 11.89 10.24 7.56
N ASN A 158 11.95 8.96 7.95
CA ASN A 158 12.62 8.52 9.19
C ASN A 158 13.90 7.70 8.98
N CYS A 159 14.11 7.07 7.82
CA CYS A 159 15.35 6.35 7.54
C CYS A 159 16.44 7.25 6.97
N ALA A 160 17.63 7.20 7.58
CA ALA A 160 18.86 7.72 7.01
C ALA A 160 19.47 6.79 5.94
N THR A 161 19.13 5.49 5.97
CA THR A 161 19.68 4.44 5.09
C THR A 161 18.82 4.22 3.84
N GLU A 162 19.46 4.16 2.67
CA GLU A 162 18.78 3.76 1.41
C GLU A 162 18.41 2.28 1.47
N TYR A 163 17.12 1.99 1.62
CA TYR A 163 16.64 0.64 1.41
C TYR A 163 16.34 0.42 -0.08
N SER A 164 17.21 -0.33 -0.76
CA SER A 164 17.07 -0.75 -2.17
C SER A 164 16.69 -2.24 -2.29
N GLY A 165 16.23 -2.87 -1.21
CA GLY A 165 15.88 -4.29 -1.17
C GLY A 165 14.41 -4.59 -1.53
N LEU A 166 14.05 -5.88 -1.48
CA LEU A 166 12.68 -6.37 -1.63
C LEU A 166 11.75 -5.72 -0.61
N ASN A 167 10.65 -5.15 -1.09
CA ASN A 167 9.67 -4.53 -0.22
C ASN A 167 8.38 -5.38 -0.15
N PRO A 168 7.60 -5.27 0.94
CA PRO A 168 6.35 -6.01 1.09
C PRO A 168 5.31 -5.78 -0.02
N GLN A 169 5.35 -4.66 -0.74
CA GLN A 169 4.48 -4.46 -1.91
C GLN A 169 4.91 -5.34 -3.09
N ASP A 170 6.21 -5.59 -3.25
CA ASP A 170 6.73 -6.52 -4.25
C ASP A 170 6.28 -7.95 -3.95
N ASP A 171 6.21 -8.34 -2.67
CA ASP A 171 5.70 -9.66 -2.25
C ASP A 171 4.19 -9.80 -2.54
N VAL A 172 3.39 -8.76 -2.27
CA VAL A 172 1.96 -8.72 -2.66
C VAL A 172 1.82 -8.83 -4.18
N MET A 173 2.67 -8.15 -4.95
CA MET A 173 2.69 -8.25 -6.41
C MET A 173 3.08 -9.65 -6.86
N GLU A 174 4.05 -10.30 -6.20
CA GLU A 174 4.45 -11.66 -6.51
C GLU A 174 3.33 -12.67 -6.22
N ARG A 175 2.64 -12.53 -5.08
CA ARG A 175 1.44 -13.32 -4.74
C ARG A 175 0.37 -13.21 -5.84
N LEU A 176 0.10 -12.00 -6.32
CA LEU A 176 -0.84 -11.77 -7.43
C LEU A 176 -0.39 -12.39 -8.76
N LEU A 177 0.92 -12.31 -9.07
CA LEU A 177 1.47 -12.93 -10.28
C LEU A 177 1.43 -14.46 -10.22
N ARG A 178 1.66 -15.05 -9.04
CA ARG A 178 1.53 -16.49 -8.80
C ARG A 178 0.07 -16.95 -8.94
N ALA A 179 -0.87 -16.21 -8.35
CA ALA A 179 -2.31 -16.49 -8.51
C ALA A 179 -2.72 -16.52 -10.00
N ARG A 180 -2.12 -15.66 -10.83
CA ARG A 180 -2.37 -15.63 -12.27
C ARG A 180 -1.65 -16.72 -13.08
N LYS A 181 -0.50 -17.22 -12.61
CA LYS A 181 0.29 -18.29 -13.27
C LYS A 181 -0.24 -19.69 -13.00
N GLY A 182 -1.14 -19.88 -12.03
CA GLY A 182 -1.80 -21.16 -11.75
C GLY A 182 -2.85 -21.60 -12.78
N MET A 183 -2.81 -21.04 -14.00
CA MET A 183 -3.62 -21.43 -15.16
C MET A 183 -2.82 -22.31 -16.12
#